data_AF-A0A7C1CQU7-F1
#
_entry.id   AF-A0A7C1CQU7-F1
#
_cell.length_a   1.000
_cell.length_b   1.000
_cell.length_c   1.000
_cell.angle_alpha   90.00
_cell.angle_beta   90.00
_cell.angle_gamma   90.00
#
_symmetry.space_group_name_H-M   'P 1'
#
loop_
_entity.id
_entity.type
_entity.pdbx_description
1 polymer ?
#
loop_
_entity_poly.entity_id
_entity_poly.type
_entity_poly.pdbx_seq_one_letter_code
_entity_poly.pdbx_strand_id
1 'polypeptide(L)'
;MIPEYIQIAVGLLTLVLLYFMWQRLRQPAGSDLDKAVREEFRQEREEADRRARALREELAATQNRSNELLVKMMTALGDTQKQNLEHIARATKEGEAAVQKLIVTIREELARQREQVRDLLLNIQKENEARFERVRLTLDERLKGIAAEQQKHMADIVKAQREEQEKARDMLERKFRLIQESNEKKLEEMRKTVDEKLHDTLEKRLGESFKLVSERLEAVQRGLGEMQHLANGVGDLKRVLVNVKERGTWGEYQLGGILADILTPEQYAQNVATKDGRETVEFAVKLPGRTGDHAQPVWLPIDSKFPKESYER
;
A
#
# COMPACT_ATOMS: atom_id res chain seq x y z
N MET A 1 -200.34 -43.99 48.31
CA MET A 1 -200.36 -44.82 47.10
C MET A 1 -199.87 -43.98 45.94
N ILE A 2 -198.59 -44.11 45.60
CA ILE A 2 -197.97 -43.47 44.43
C ILE A 2 -197.84 -44.57 43.35
N PRO A 3 -198.14 -44.28 42.08
CA PRO A 3 -198.77 -45.22 41.14
C PRO A 3 -197.77 -46.08 40.35
N GLU A 4 -198.18 -47.28 39.92
CA GLU A 4 -197.38 -48.28 39.15
C GLU A 4 -196.66 -47.73 37.90
N TYR A 5 -197.11 -46.61 37.32
CA TYR A 5 -196.49 -46.01 36.13
C TYR A 5 -195.05 -45.49 36.35
N ILE A 6 -194.68 -45.11 37.59
CA ILE A 6 -193.33 -44.58 37.87
C ILE A 6 -192.27 -45.70 37.85
N GLN A 7 -192.61 -46.94 38.24
CA GLN A 7 -191.66 -48.05 38.20
C GLN A 7 -191.29 -48.47 36.76
N ILE A 8 -192.23 -48.36 35.82
CA ILE A 8 -191.99 -48.69 34.40
C ILE A 8 -191.04 -47.67 33.76
N ALA A 9 -191.16 -46.38 34.09
CA ALA A 9 -190.30 -45.33 33.54
C ALA A 9 -188.84 -45.47 33.99
N VAL A 10 -188.59 -45.86 35.24
CA VAL A 10 -187.23 -46.07 35.76
C VAL A 10 -186.56 -47.29 35.11
N GLY A 11 -187.32 -48.36 34.86
CA GLY A 11 -186.80 -49.56 34.16
C GLY A 11 -186.39 -49.31 32.71
N LEU A 12 -187.05 -48.39 32.01
CA LEU A 12 -186.71 -48.01 30.64
C LEU A 12 -185.42 -47.17 30.59
N LEU A 13 -185.22 -46.29 31.58
CA LEU A 13 -184.03 -45.44 31.65
C LEU A 13 -182.75 -46.25 31.95
N THR A 14 -182.85 -47.29 32.78
CA THR A 14 -181.70 -48.17 33.11
C THR A 14 -181.26 -49.00 31.91
N LEU A 15 -182.19 -49.46 31.07
CA LEU A 15 -181.87 -50.19 29.83
C LEU A 15 -181.13 -49.31 28.80
N VAL A 16 -181.52 -48.04 28.66
CA VAL A 16 -180.84 -47.09 27.76
C VAL A 16 -179.42 -46.81 28.24
N LEU A 17 -179.23 -46.63 29.55
CA LEU A 17 -177.90 -46.45 30.13
C LEU A 17 -177.01 -47.69 29.94
N LEU A 18 -177.55 -48.89 30.10
CA LEU A 18 -176.82 -50.13 29.84
C LEU A 18 -176.46 -50.30 28.36
N TYR A 19 -177.34 -49.90 27.44
CA TYR A 19 -177.04 -49.91 25.99
C TYR A 19 -175.90 -48.95 25.63
N PHE A 20 -175.93 -47.74 26.18
CA PHE A 20 -174.88 -46.75 25.95
C PHE A 20 -173.53 -47.19 26.55
N MET A 21 -173.57 -47.80 27.74
CA MET A 21 -172.37 -48.35 28.39
C MET A 21 -171.81 -49.53 27.59
N TRP A 22 -172.67 -50.39 27.03
CA TRP A 22 -172.26 -51.49 26.16
C TRP A 22 -171.67 -51.00 24.83
N GLN A 23 -172.22 -49.95 24.23
CA GLN A 23 -171.62 -49.30 23.05
C GLN A 23 -170.23 -48.72 23.36
N ARG A 24 -170.05 -48.11 24.53
CA ARG A 24 -168.78 -47.50 24.92
C ARG A 24 -167.70 -48.52 25.26
N LEU A 25 -168.07 -49.67 25.84
CA LEU A 25 -167.13 -50.77 26.08
C LEU A 25 -166.73 -51.53 24.81
N ARG A 26 -167.45 -51.35 23.69
CA ARG A 26 -167.20 -52.05 22.43
C ARG A 26 -166.32 -51.28 21.44
N GLN A 27 -165.81 -50.10 21.80
CA GLN A 27 -164.83 -49.38 20.97
C GLN A 27 -163.39 -49.85 21.28
N PRO A 28 -162.64 -50.37 20.30
CA PRO A 28 -161.27 -50.84 20.50
C PRO A 28 -160.28 -49.67 20.42
N ALA A 29 -159.70 -49.25 21.55
CA ALA A 29 -158.72 -48.15 21.63
C ALA A 29 -157.26 -48.54 21.26
N GLY A 30 -157.05 -49.58 20.43
CA GLY A 30 -155.73 -50.17 20.18
C GLY A 30 -155.10 -49.91 18.80
N SER A 31 -155.80 -49.27 17.84
CA SER A 31 -155.33 -49.19 16.45
C SER A 31 -154.59 -47.90 16.07
N ASP A 32 -154.67 -46.84 16.88
CA ASP A 32 -154.12 -45.53 16.51
C ASP A 32 -152.68 -45.31 17.02
N LEU A 33 -152.27 -45.96 18.11
CA LEU A 33 -150.92 -45.82 18.67
C LEU A 33 -149.84 -46.51 17.80
N ASP A 34 -150.12 -47.72 17.28
CA ASP A 34 -149.17 -48.45 16.41
C ASP A 34 -149.01 -47.77 15.04
N LYS A 35 -150.03 -47.03 14.58
CA LYS A 35 -149.94 -46.20 13.38
C LYS A 35 -149.06 -44.97 13.61
N ALA A 36 -149.24 -44.27 14.73
CA ALA A 36 -148.45 -43.09 15.07
C ALA A 36 -146.95 -43.42 15.23
N VAL A 37 -146.60 -44.53 15.89
CA VAL A 37 -145.21 -44.95 16.06
C VAL A 37 -144.57 -45.39 14.74
N ARG A 38 -145.31 -46.09 13.86
CA ARG A 38 -144.81 -46.39 12.51
C ARG A 38 -144.62 -45.14 11.67
N GLU A 39 -145.48 -44.14 11.82
CA GLU A 39 -145.33 -42.85 11.14
C GLU A 39 -144.11 -42.09 11.66
N GLU A 40 -143.84 -42.08 12.98
CA GLU A 40 -142.61 -41.48 13.53
C GLU A 40 -141.33 -42.19 13.08
N PHE A 41 -141.28 -43.54 13.13
CA PHE A 41 -140.11 -44.27 12.62
C PHE A 41 -139.90 -44.08 11.11
N ARG A 42 -140.99 -43.91 10.36
CA ARG A 42 -140.93 -43.60 8.93
C ARG A 42 -140.43 -42.18 8.72
N GLN A 43 -140.87 -41.21 9.52
CA GLN A 43 -140.37 -39.83 9.49
C GLN A 43 -138.89 -39.76 9.86
N GLU A 44 -138.44 -40.44 10.92
CA GLU A 44 -137.02 -40.50 11.28
C GLU A 44 -136.15 -41.13 10.20
N ARG A 45 -136.61 -42.20 9.55
CA ARG A 45 -135.88 -42.79 8.41
C ARG A 45 -135.82 -41.85 7.22
N GLU A 46 -136.94 -41.19 6.89
CA GLU A 46 -137.00 -40.18 5.83
C GLU A 46 -136.14 -38.94 6.17
N GLU A 47 -136.02 -38.55 7.44
CA GLU A 47 -135.14 -37.48 7.90
C GLU A 47 -133.67 -37.88 7.92
N ALA A 48 -133.34 -39.10 8.36
CA ALA A 48 -131.99 -39.64 8.35
C ALA A 48 -131.46 -39.76 6.91
N ASP A 49 -132.30 -40.24 5.98
CA ASP A 49 -131.96 -40.29 4.56
C ASP A 49 -131.76 -38.89 3.97
N ARG A 50 -132.60 -37.91 4.37
CA ARG A 50 -132.42 -36.51 3.96
C ARG A 50 -131.13 -35.91 4.51
N ARG A 51 -130.80 -36.13 5.78
CA ARG A 51 -129.55 -35.66 6.41
C ARG A 51 -128.32 -36.33 5.79
N ALA A 52 -128.38 -37.63 5.49
CA ALA A 52 -127.30 -38.35 4.81
C ALA A 52 -127.07 -37.85 3.38
N ARG A 53 -128.15 -37.53 2.64
CA ARG A 53 -128.04 -36.89 1.32
C ARG A 53 -127.44 -35.50 1.42
N ALA A 54 -127.92 -34.67 2.35
CA ALA A 54 -127.40 -33.33 2.57
C ALA A 54 -125.91 -33.34 2.95
N LEU A 55 -125.48 -34.24 3.85
CA LEU A 55 -124.07 -34.38 4.22
C LEU A 55 -123.21 -34.83 3.03
N ARG A 56 -123.70 -35.77 2.20
CA ARG A 56 -122.98 -36.20 0.99
C ARG A 56 -122.87 -35.08 -0.04
N GLU A 57 -123.92 -34.30 -0.20
CA GLU A 57 -123.94 -33.12 -1.08
C GLU A 57 -122.98 -32.03 -0.55
N GLU A 58 -122.96 -31.78 0.75
CA GLU A 58 -122.04 -30.84 1.38
C GLU A 58 -120.58 -31.32 1.32
N LEU A 59 -120.33 -32.61 1.54
CA LEU A 59 -119.01 -33.22 1.40
C LEU A 59 -118.53 -33.18 -0.07
N ALA A 60 -119.41 -33.50 -1.03
CA ALA A 60 -119.10 -33.37 -2.45
C ALA A 60 -118.82 -31.91 -2.83
N ALA A 61 -119.60 -30.95 -2.31
CA ALA A 61 -119.40 -29.53 -2.55
C ALA A 61 -118.09 -29.02 -1.93
N THR A 62 -117.76 -29.41 -0.71
CA THR A 62 -116.50 -29.02 -0.04
C THR A 62 -115.28 -29.66 -0.69
N GLN A 63 -115.36 -30.93 -1.10
CA GLN A 63 -114.30 -31.60 -1.87
C GLN A 63 -114.10 -30.95 -3.23
N ASN A 64 -115.18 -30.60 -3.94
CA ASN A 64 -115.10 -29.88 -5.22
C ASN A 64 -114.47 -28.49 -5.05
N ARG A 65 -114.85 -27.74 -4.01
CA ARG A 65 -114.21 -26.44 -3.67
C ARG A 65 -112.73 -26.60 -3.34
N SER A 66 -112.36 -27.64 -2.58
CA SER A 66 -110.97 -27.93 -2.26
C SER A 66 -110.16 -28.26 -3.51
N ASN A 67 -110.70 -29.11 -4.40
CA ASN A 67 -110.11 -29.41 -5.70
C ASN A 67 -109.95 -28.14 -6.55
N GLU A 68 -110.96 -27.27 -6.59
CA GLU A 68 -110.89 -26.00 -7.32
C GLU A 68 -109.81 -25.07 -6.74
N LEU A 69 -109.69 -24.98 -5.42
CA LEU A 69 -108.63 -24.22 -4.75
C LEU A 69 -107.24 -24.81 -5.02
N LEU A 70 -107.07 -26.13 -4.99
CA LEU A 70 -105.82 -26.81 -5.34
C LEU A 70 -105.43 -26.52 -6.79
N VAL A 71 -106.37 -26.57 -7.72
CA VAL A 71 -106.14 -26.21 -9.12
C VAL A 71 -105.72 -24.74 -9.23
N LYS A 72 -106.42 -23.82 -8.55
CA LYS A 72 -106.07 -22.39 -8.52
C LYS A 72 -104.69 -22.13 -7.91
N MET A 73 -104.30 -22.86 -6.86
CA MET A 73 -102.96 -22.75 -6.27
C MET A 73 -101.89 -23.32 -7.20
N MET A 74 -102.16 -24.44 -7.87
CA MET A 74 -101.22 -25.04 -8.83
C MET A 74 -101.04 -24.16 -10.06
N THR A 75 -102.11 -23.52 -10.55
CA THR A 75 -102.01 -22.56 -11.65
C THR A 75 -101.26 -21.30 -11.22
N ALA A 76 -101.60 -20.71 -10.07
CA ALA A 76 -100.86 -19.56 -9.54
C ALA A 76 -99.37 -19.87 -9.27
N LEU A 77 -99.07 -21.07 -8.77
CA LEU A 77 -97.69 -21.54 -8.58
C LEU A 77 -97.00 -21.75 -9.93
N GLY A 78 -97.69 -22.34 -10.92
CA GLY A 78 -97.18 -22.49 -12.28
C GLY A 78 -96.89 -21.15 -12.95
N ASP A 79 -97.77 -20.17 -12.78
CA ASP A 79 -97.64 -18.82 -13.31
C ASP A 79 -96.46 -18.08 -12.66
N THR A 80 -96.32 -18.17 -11.33
CA THR A 80 -95.17 -17.58 -10.62
C THR A 80 -93.85 -18.26 -10.96
N GLN A 81 -93.81 -19.59 -11.11
CA GLN A 81 -92.62 -20.30 -11.57
C GLN A 81 -92.26 -19.92 -13.01
N LYS A 82 -93.25 -19.84 -13.91
CA LYS A 82 -93.04 -19.37 -15.29
C LYS A 82 -92.48 -17.96 -15.31
N GLN A 83 -93.05 -17.05 -14.52
CA GLN A 83 -92.58 -15.67 -14.41
C GLN A 83 -91.12 -15.63 -13.89
N ASN A 84 -90.78 -16.41 -12.87
CA ASN A 84 -89.40 -16.50 -12.37
C ASN A 84 -88.42 -17.04 -13.41
N LEU A 85 -88.80 -18.07 -14.16
CA LEU A 85 -87.97 -18.61 -15.26
C LEU A 85 -87.78 -17.59 -16.38
N GLU A 86 -88.83 -16.82 -16.72
CA GLU A 86 -88.72 -15.73 -17.68
C GLU A 86 -87.82 -14.60 -17.17
N HIS A 87 -87.89 -14.23 -15.90
CA HIS A 87 -86.98 -13.25 -15.30
C HIS A 87 -85.53 -13.74 -15.31
N ILE A 88 -85.27 -15.00 -14.96
CA ILE A 88 -83.94 -15.60 -15.03
C ILE A 88 -83.43 -15.60 -16.46
N ALA A 89 -84.23 -16.05 -17.43
CA ALA A 89 -83.85 -16.08 -18.85
C ALA A 89 -83.55 -14.67 -19.41
N ARG A 90 -84.27 -13.64 -18.95
CA ARG A 90 -83.97 -12.25 -19.30
C ARG A 90 -82.67 -11.78 -18.65
N ALA A 91 -82.50 -12.02 -17.35
CA ALA A 91 -81.32 -11.62 -16.60
C ALA A 91 -80.04 -12.30 -17.14
N THR A 92 -80.11 -13.58 -17.54
CA THR A 92 -78.97 -14.27 -18.16
C THR A 92 -78.62 -13.66 -19.52
N LYS A 93 -79.61 -13.37 -20.37
CA LYS A 93 -79.39 -12.73 -21.68
C LYS A 93 -78.83 -11.31 -21.55
N GLU A 94 -79.33 -10.54 -20.58
CA GLU A 94 -78.80 -9.22 -20.26
C GLU A 94 -77.37 -9.30 -19.71
N GLY A 95 -77.08 -10.30 -18.87
CA GLY A 95 -75.74 -10.60 -18.37
C GLY A 95 -74.76 -10.94 -19.49
N GLU A 96 -75.14 -11.80 -20.42
CA GLU A 96 -74.34 -12.14 -21.61
C GLU A 96 -74.05 -10.90 -22.47
N ALA A 97 -75.05 -10.06 -22.70
CA ALA A 97 -74.88 -8.82 -23.45
C ALA A 97 -73.95 -7.83 -22.72
N ALA A 98 -74.06 -7.71 -21.39
CA ALA A 98 -73.19 -6.85 -20.58
C ALA A 98 -71.74 -7.34 -20.60
N VAL A 99 -71.52 -8.66 -20.45
CA VAL A 99 -70.19 -9.27 -20.56
C VAL A 99 -69.60 -9.05 -21.95
N GLN A 100 -70.38 -9.25 -23.00
CA GLN A 100 -69.91 -9.02 -24.37
C GLN A 100 -69.52 -7.55 -24.59
N LYS A 101 -70.29 -6.60 -24.06
CA LYS A 101 -69.96 -5.18 -24.12
C LYS A 101 -68.66 -4.87 -23.39
N LEU A 102 -68.47 -5.42 -22.18
CA LEU A 102 -67.22 -5.28 -21.41
C LEU A 102 -66.02 -5.82 -22.18
N ILE A 103 -66.15 -6.98 -22.84
CA ILE A 103 -65.06 -7.56 -23.66
C ILE A 103 -64.68 -6.62 -24.80
N VAL A 104 -65.66 -6.01 -25.48
CA VAL A 104 -65.40 -5.05 -26.55
C VAL A 104 -64.70 -3.80 -26.01
N THR A 105 -65.20 -3.22 -24.92
CA THR A 105 -64.56 -2.03 -24.29
C THR A 105 -63.13 -2.33 -23.85
N ILE A 106 -62.88 -3.47 -23.20
CA ILE A 106 -61.53 -3.86 -22.77
C ILE A 106 -60.61 -4.05 -23.99
N ARG A 107 -61.09 -4.66 -25.08
CA ARG A 107 -60.30 -4.81 -26.31
C ARG A 107 -59.94 -3.46 -26.91
N GLU A 108 -60.86 -2.51 -26.93
CA GLU A 108 -60.63 -1.15 -27.42
C GLU A 108 -59.64 -0.38 -26.54
N GLU A 109 -59.78 -0.45 -25.21
CA GLU A 109 -58.82 0.16 -24.28
C GLU A 109 -57.43 -0.44 -24.40
N LEU A 110 -57.33 -1.77 -24.52
CA LEU A 110 -56.06 -2.46 -24.71
C LEU A 110 -55.40 -2.07 -26.06
N ALA A 111 -56.20 -1.88 -27.11
CA ALA A 111 -55.70 -1.41 -28.40
C ALA A 111 -55.16 0.02 -28.30
N ARG A 112 -55.90 0.91 -27.63
CA ARG A 112 -55.47 2.29 -27.37
C ARG A 112 -54.18 2.34 -26.53
N GLN A 113 -54.10 1.53 -25.47
CA GLN A 113 -52.89 1.44 -24.65
C GLN A 113 -51.69 0.94 -25.46
N ARG A 114 -51.87 -0.06 -26.33
CA ARG A 114 -50.81 -0.55 -27.21
C ARG A 114 -50.31 0.51 -28.18
N GLU A 115 -51.21 1.33 -28.72
CA GLU A 115 -50.86 2.45 -29.60
C GLU A 115 -50.12 3.54 -28.84
N GLN A 116 -50.62 3.95 -27.67
CA GLN A 116 -49.94 4.91 -26.80
C GLN A 116 -48.53 4.46 -26.41
N VAL A 117 -48.35 3.19 -26.05
CA VAL A 117 -47.03 2.62 -25.74
C VAL A 117 -46.13 2.65 -26.96
N ARG A 118 -46.63 2.32 -28.15
CA ARG A 118 -45.86 2.40 -29.40
C ARG A 118 -45.40 3.84 -29.67
N ASP A 119 -46.27 4.82 -29.51
CA ASP A 119 -45.96 6.22 -29.75
C ASP A 119 -44.94 6.76 -28.73
N LEU A 120 -45.09 6.40 -27.46
CA LEU A 120 -44.11 6.74 -26.43
C LEU A 120 -42.73 6.15 -26.75
N LEU A 121 -42.67 4.89 -27.20
CA LEU A 121 -41.40 4.26 -27.60
C LEU A 121 -40.76 4.96 -28.80
N LEU A 122 -41.55 5.35 -29.81
CA LEU A 122 -41.05 6.11 -30.96
C LEU A 122 -40.54 7.51 -30.55
N ASN A 123 -41.23 8.17 -29.63
CA ASN A 123 -40.80 9.46 -29.10
C ASN A 123 -39.51 9.35 -28.30
N ILE A 124 -39.38 8.32 -27.44
CA ILE A 124 -38.15 8.04 -26.69
C ILE A 124 -37.00 7.74 -27.64
N GLN A 125 -37.22 6.94 -28.68
CA GLN A 125 -36.18 6.66 -29.68
C GLN A 125 -35.70 7.94 -30.38
N LYS A 126 -36.63 8.80 -30.84
CA LYS A 126 -36.29 10.09 -31.45
C LYS A 126 -35.56 11.02 -30.50
N GLU A 127 -36.01 11.10 -29.25
CA GLU A 127 -35.37 11.95 -28.24
C GLU A 127 -33.96 11.45 -27.89
N ASN A 128 -33.79 10.14 -27.77
CA ASN A 128 -32.48 9.53 -27.54
C ASN A 128 -31.53 9.82 -28.69
N GLU A 129 -31.96 9.68 -29.95
CA GLU A 129 -31.14 10.02 -31.11
C GLU A 129 -30.70 11.50 -31.08
N ALA A 130 -31.63 12.41 -30.78
CA ALA A 130 -31.33 13.84 -30.65
C ALA A 130 -30.42 14.15 -29.44
N ARG A 131 -30.50 13.36 -28.35
CA ARG A 131 -29.58 13.46 -27.21
C ARG A 131 -28.19 12.94 -27.59
N PHE A 132 -28.09 11.82 -28.30
CA PHE A 132 -26.82 11.27 -28.77
C PHE A 132 -26.09 12.22 -29.71
N GLU A 133 -26.80 12.84 -30.67
CA GLU A 133 -26.19 13.85 -31.54
C GLU A 133 -25.70 15.08 -30.77
N ARG A 134 -26.49 15.58 -29.80
CA ARG A 134 -26.04 16.68 -28.92
C ARG A 134 -24.80 16.30 -28.12
N VAL A 135 -24.77 15.10 -27.54
CA VAL A 135 -23.60 14.59 -26.82
C VAL A 135 -22.40 14.52 -27.76
N ARG A 136 -22.55 13.97 -28.97
CA ARG A 136 -21.49 13.87 -29.97
C ARG A 136 -20.91 15.23 -30.32
N LEU A 137 -21.76 16.21 -30.62
CA LEU A 137 -21.35 17.58 -30.93
C LEU A 137 -20.62 18.25 -29.76
N THR A 138 -21.15 18.14 -28.53
CA THR A 138 -20.50 18.70 -27.35
C THR A 138 -19.16 18.02 -27.04
N LEU A 139 -19.06 16.71 -27.29
CA LEU A 139 -17.82 15.97 -27.08
C LEU A 139 -16.76 16.39 -28.11
N ASP A 140 -17.14 16.54 -29.38
CA ASP A 140 -16.25 17.03 -30.43
C ASP A 140 -15.74 18.45 -30.14
N GLU A 141 -16.63 19.34 -29.67
CA GLU A 141 -16.26 20.70 -29.29
C GLU A 141 -15.29 20.70 -28.09
N ARG A 142 -15.57 19.89 -27.06
CA ARG A 142 -14.67 19.73 -25.90
C ARG A 142 -13.32 19.14 -26.29
N LEU A 143 -13.29 18.12 -27.15
CA LEU A 143 -12.05 17.52 -27.63
C LEU A 143 -11.22 18.51 -28.45
N LYS A 144 -11.85 19.30 -29.33
CA LYS A 144 -11.18 20.38 -30.05
C LYS A 144 -10.65 21.46 -29.10
N GLY A 145 -11.43 21.82 -28.08
CA GLY A 145 -11.01 22.76 -27.04
C GLY A 145 -9.78 22.27 -26.27
N ILE A 146 -9.81 21.01 -25.82
CA ILE A 146 -8.68 20.37 -25.11
C ILE A 146 -7.45 20.28 -26.03
N ALA A 147 -7.62 19.90 -27.29
CA ALA A 147 -6.51 19.83 -28.24
C ALA A 147 -5.86 21.21 -28.47
N ALA A 148 -6.67 22.25 -28.62
CA ALA A 148 -6.19 23.63 -28.78
C ALA A 148 -5.48 24.13 -27.50
N GLU A 149 -6.04 23.85 -26.32
CA GLU A 149 -5.45 24.20 -25.03
C GLU A 149 -4.12 23.45 -24.79
N GLN A 150 -4.08 22.15 -25.09
CA GLN A 150 -2.87 21.35 -24.99
C GLN A 150 -1.79 21.85 -25.96
N GLN A 151 -2.16 22.21 -27.19
CA GLN A 151 -1.23 22.78 -28.16
C GLN A 151 -0.66 24.11 -27.70
N LYS A 152 -1.50 24.98 -27.12
CA LYS A 152 -1.07 26.25 -26.54
C LYS A 152 -0.13 26.03 -25.36
N HIS A 153 -0.48 25.15 -24.43
CA HIS A 153 0.35 24.82 -23.28
C HIS A 153 1.70 24.23 -23.69
N MET A 154 1.73 23.38 -24.72
CA MET A 154 2.99 22.86 -25.27
C MET A 154 3.85 23.96 -25.89
N ALA A 155 3.23 24.90 -26.62
CA ALA A 155 3.94 26.05 -27.18
C ALA A 155 4.52 26.96 -26.08
N ASP A 156 3.76 27.19 -25.01
CA ASP A 156 4.19 27.97 -23.84
C ASP A 156 5.35 27.27 -23.09
N ILE A 157 5.29 25.95 -22.90
CA ILE A 157 6.39 25.16 -22.33
C ILE A 157 7.64 25.28 -23.20
N VAL A 158 7.53 25.09 -24.52
CA VAL A 158 8.67 25.18 -25.43
C VAL A 158 9.29 26.58 -25.40
N LYS A 159 8.46 27.64 -25.32
CA LYS A 159 8.94 29.01 -25.20
C LYS A 159 9.66 29.23 -23.87
N ALA A 160 9.06 28.84 -22.75
CA ALA A 160 9.67 28.96 -21.42
C ALA A 160 10.99 28.18 -21.33
N GLN A 161 11.04 26.96 -21.88
CA GLN A 161 12.23 26.13 -21.93
C GLN A 161 13.35 26.78 -22.77
N ARG A 162 13.01 27.41 -23.90
CA ARG A 162 13.99 28.16 -24.71
C ARG A 162 14.56 29.35 -23.94
N GLU A 163 13.70 30.13 -23.29
CA GLU A 163 14.13 31.28 -22.48
C GLU A 163 15.02 30.85 -21.30
N GLU A 164 14.69 29.74 -20.64
CA GLU A 164 15.52 29.19 -19.56
C GLU A 164 16.86 28.65 -20.07
N GLN A 165 16.87 27.98 -21.22
CA GLN A 165 18.11 27.52 -21.87
C GLN A 165 19.02 28.68 -22.27
N GLU A 166 18.45 29.78 -22.78
CA GLU A 166 19.20 30.98 -23.13
C GLU A 166 19.81 31.63 -21.88
N LYS A 167 19.03 31.80 -20.81
CA LYS A 167 19.55 32.29 -19.51
C LYS A 167 20.65 31.39 -18.94
N ALA A 168 20.51 30.08 -19.08
CA ALA A 168 21.53 29.13 -18.64
C ALA A 168 22.82 29.27 -19.46
N ARG A 169 22.71 29.44 -20.79
CA ARG A 169 23.86 29.71 -21.66
C ARG A 169 24.57 31.01 -21.28
N ASP A 170 23.83 32.09 -21.08
CA ASP A 170 24.38 33.38 -20.66
C ASP A 170 25.10 33.28 -19.30
N MET A 171 24.51 32.56 -18.34
CA MET A 171 25.13 32.35 -17.04
C MET A 171 26.41 31.53 -17.15
N LEU A 172 26.41 30.47 -17.96
CA LEU A 172 27.60 29.66 -18.23
C LEU A 172 28.69 30.50 -18.89
N GLU A 173 28.36 31.29 -19.90
CA GLU A 173 29.33 32.17 -20.57
C GLU A 173 29.95 33.18 -19.59
N ARG A 174 29.13 33.81 -18.74
CA ARG A 174 29.62 34.70 -17.68
C ARG A 174 30.54 33.99 -16.70
N LYS A 175 30.19 32.77 -16.25
CA LYS A 175 31.06 31.98 -15.36
C LYS A 175 32.37 31.59 -16.04
N PHE A 176 32.33 31.21 -17.33
CA PHE A 176 33.55 30.90 -18.08
C PHE A 176 34.47 32.11 -18.21
N ARG A 177 33.95 33.31 -18.51
CA ARG A 177 34.75 34.54 -18.52
C ARG A 177 35.36 34.85 -17.16
N LEU A 178 34.58 34.73 -16.08
CA LEU A 178 35.09 34.93 -14.71
C LEU A 178 36.21 33.94 -14.36
N ILE A 179 36.08 32.67 -14.76
CA ILE A 179 37.13 31.67 -14.56
C ILE A 179 38.37 31.99 -15.39
N GLN A 180 38.20 32.40 -16.65
CA GLN A 180 39.32 32.81 -17.50
C GLN A 180 40.09 34.00 -16.89
N GLU A 181 39.38 35.06 -16.51
CA GLU A 181 39.98 36.25 -15.86
C GLU A 181 40.65 35.89 -14.52
N SER A 182 40.01 35.05 -13.71
CA SER A 182 40.57 34.60 -12.43
C SER A 182 41.83 33.76 -12.63
N ASN A 183 41.86 32.89 -13.66
CA ASN A 183 43.01 32.07 -13.99
C ASN A 183 44.16 32.93 -14.52
N GLU A 184 43.87 33.91 -15.38
CA GLU A 184 44.87 34.85 -15.90
C GLU A 184 45.52 35.66 -14.78
N LYS A 185 44.71 36.21 -13.85
CA LYS A 185 45.21 36.89 -12.65
C LYS A 185 46.10 35.97 -11.80
N LYS A 186 45.67 34.73 -11.58
CA LYS A 186 46.43 33.78 -10.75
C LYS A 186 47.72 33.32 -11.42
N LEU A 187 47.73 33.19 -12.76
CA LEU A 187 48.94 32.92 -13.54
C LEU A 187 49.92 34.09 -13.47
N GLU A 188 49.45 35.33 -13.54
CA GLU A 188 50.30 36.52 -13.39
C GLU A 188 50.85 36.65 -11.96
N GLU A 189 50.05 36.37 -10.92
CA GLU A 189 50.52 36.30 -9.53
C GLU A 189 51.58 35.22 -9.35
N MET A 190 51.39 34.04 -9.95
CA MET A 190 52.41 32.98 -9.95
C MET A 190 53.67 33.42 -10.68
N ARG A 191 53.56 34.11 -11.83
CA ARG A 191 54.72 34.63 -12.55
C ARG A 191 55.52 35.59 -11.68
N LYS A 192 54.85 36.58 -11.06
CA LYS A 192 55.50 37.53 -10.15
C LYS A 192 56.17 36.84 -8.97
N THR A 193 55.47 35.91 -8.31
CA THR A 193 56.02 35.18 -7.16
C THR A 193 57.22 34.31 -7.56
N VAL A 194 57.16 33.68 -8.73
CA VAL A 194 58.25 32.86 -9.26
C VAL A 194 59.44 33.75 -9.62
N ASP A 195 59.22 34.88 -10.30
CA ASP A 195 60.27 35.85 -10.64
C ASP A 195 60.94 36.42 -9.38
N GLU A 196 60.16 36.84 -8.37
CA GLU A 196 60.67 37.32 -7.08
C GLU A 196 61.49 36.24 -6.37
N LYS A 197 60.97 35.00 -6.27
CA LYS A 197 61.71 33.91 -5.63
C LYS A 197 62.95 33.50 -6.40
N LEU A 198 62.90 33.48 -7.73
CA LEU A 198 64.06 33.19 -8.56
C LEU A 198 65.10 34.28 -8.37
N HIS A 199 64.74 35.57 -8.43
CA HIS A 199 65.68 36.66 -8.22
C HIS A 199 66.32 36.59 -6.82
N ASP A 200 65.52 36.48 -5.76
CA ASP A 200 65.99 36.42 -4.38
C ASP A 200 66.89 35.21 -4.12
N THR A 201 66.50 34.03 -4.61
CA THR A 201 67.27 32.79 -4.37
C THR A 201 68.53 32.74 -5.23
N LEU A 202 68.46 33.22 -6.46
CA LEU A 202 69.60 33.25 -7.38
C LEU A 202 70.62 34.28 -6.93
N GLU A 203 70.20 35.49 -6.53
CA GLU A 203 71.09 36.53 -6.01
C GLU A 203 71.79 36.09 -4.72
N LYS A 204 71.04 35.53 -3.76
CA LYS A 204 71.64 35.02 -2.50
C LYS A 204 72.63 33.88 -2.75
N ARG A 205 72.24 32.86 -3.52
CA ARG A 205 73.13 31.72 -3.79
C ARG A 205 74.34 32.10 -4.66
N LEU A 206 74.16 32.93 -5.68
CA LEU A 206 75.28 33.42 -6.48
C LEU A 206 76.21 34.27 -5.62
N GLY A 207 75.67 35.18 -4.82
CA GLY A 207 76.46 36.01 -3.90
C GLY A 207 77.28 35.19 -2.91
N GLU A 208 76.67 34.20 -2.26
CA GLU A 208 77.37 33.27 -1.37
C GLU A 208 78.42 32.43 -2.12
N SER A 209 78.08 31.92 -3.30
CA SER A 209 78.99 31.12 -4.12
C SER A 209 80.19 31.95 -4.59
N PHE A 210 79.99 33.20 -5.02
CA PHE A 210 81.06 34.11 -5.42
C PHE A 210 81.90 34.53 -4.23
N LYS A 211 81.30 34.81 -3.06
CA LYS A 211 82.04 35.16 -1.85
C LYS A 211 82.95 34.02 -1.40
N LEU A 212 82.45 32.77 -1.40
CA LEU A 212 83.24 31.60 -1.07
C LEU A 212 84.41 31.41 -2.06
N VAL A 213 84.18 31.64 -3.35
CA VAL A 213 85.23 31.57 -4.37
C VAL A 213 86.28 32.67 -4.16
N SER A 214 85.87 33.90 -3.85
CA SER A 214 86.78 35.00 -3.53
C SER A 214 87.62 34.75 -2.27
N GLU A 215 87.01 34.26 -1.19
CA GLU A 215 87.72 33.90 0.05
C GLU A 215 88.78 32.81 -0.19
N ARG A 216 88.46 31.80 -1.00
CA ARG A 216 89.42 30.75 -1.38
C ARG A 216 90.57 31.31 -2.23
N LEU A 217 90.30 32.23 -3.15
CA LEU A 217 91.33 32.91 -3.96
C LEU A 217 92.29 33.73 -3.08
N GLU A 218 91.77 34.44 -2.08
CA GLU A 218 92.57 35.25 -1.15
C GLU A 218 93.45 34.38 -0.24
N ALA A 219 92.92 33.25 0.26
CA ALA A 219 93.69 32.27 1.04
C ALA A 219 94.86 31.67 0.23
N VAL A 220 94.64 31.39 -1.06
CA VAL A 220 95.71 30.93 -1.97
C VAL A 220 96.78 32.00 -2.17
N GLN A 221 96.40 33.27 -2.28
CA GLN A 221 97.37 34.37 -2.39
C GLN A 221 98.23 34.52 -1.13
N ARG A 222 97.67 34.36 0.07
CA ARG A 222 98.46 34.36 1.31
C ARG A 222 99.41 33.16 1.39
N GLY A 223 98.95 31.97 1.01
CA GLY A 223 99.78 30.75 1.00
C GLY A 223 101.00 30.83 0.08
N LEU A 224 100.90 31.57 -1.03
CA LEU A 224 102.03 31.83 -1.93
C LEU A 224 103.08 32.79 -1.33
N GLY A 225 102.70 33.68 -0.42
CA GLY A 225 103.62 34.61 0.26
C GLY A 225 104.51 33.94 1.32
N GLU A 226 103.98 32.95 2.04
CA GLU A 226 104.73 32.24 3.09
C GLU A 226 105.82 31.31 2.53
N MET A 227 105.64 30.75 1.32
CA MET A 227 106.65 29.91 0.65
C MET A 227 107.94 30.66 0.25
N GLN A 228 107.89 31.98 0.09
CA GLN A 228 109.05 32.77 -0.33
C GLN A 228 110.09 32.95 0.81
N HIS A 229 109.69 32.73 2.07
CA HIS A 229 110.58 32.82 3.24
C HIS A 229 111.32 31.51 3.57
N LEU A 230 110.81 30.34 3.13
CA LEU A 230 111.37 29.03 3.50
C LEU A 230 112.64 28.64 2.69
N ALA A 231 112.95 29.34 1.60
CA ALA A 231 114.02 28.98 0.66
C ALA A 231 115.46 29.36 1.10
N ASN A 232 115.63 30.14 2.18
CA ASN A 232 116.96 30.56 2.66
C ASN A 232 117.65 29.58 3.62
N GLY A 233 116.97 28.52 4.09
CA GLY A 233 117.47 27.61 5.14
C GLY A 233 118.28 26.38 4.71
N VAL A 234 118.56 26.18 3.41
CA VAL A 234 119.13 24.91 2.88
C VAL A 234 120.62 25.01 2.50
N GLY A 235 121.32 26.09 2.87
CA GLY A 235 122.74 26.29 2.56
C GLY A 235 123.73 25.63 3.55
N ASP A 236 123.37 25.48 4.82
CA ASP A 236 124.32 25.09 5.88
C ASP A 236 124.58 23.58 5.99
N LEU A 237 123.65 22.72 5.53
CA LEU A 237 123.81 21.27 5.60
C LEU A 237 124.98 20.74 4.75
N LYS A 238 125.31 21.42 3.64
CA LYS A 238 126.36 20.97 2.72
C LYS A 238 127.78 21.18 3.26
N ARG A 239 127.96 22.02 4.29
CA ARG A 239 129.29 22.39 4.82
C ARG A 239 129.83 21.41 5.86
N VAL A 240 128.96 20.65 6.52
CA VAL A 240 129.31 19.71 7.62
C VAL A 240 129.92 18.39 7.12
N LEU A 241 129.71 18.01 5.85
CA LEU A 241 130.19 16.72 5.29
C LEU A 241 131.64 16.74 4.75
N VAL A 242 132.33 17.88 4.83
CA VAL A 242 133.71 18.03 4.31
C VAL A 242 134.75 17.85 5.42
N ASN A 243 134.43 18.20 6.67
CA ASN A 243 135.40 18.25 7.76
C ASN A 243 135.61 16.87 8.41
N VAL A 244 136.86 16.41 8.49
CA VAL A 244 137.21 15.03 8.89
C VAL A 244 136.94 14.77 10.38
N LYS A 245 137.12 15.77 11.26
CA LYS A 245 136.82 15.67 12.69
C LYS A 245 135.32 15.62 12.96
N GLU A 246 134.54 16.51 12.35
CA GLU A 246 133.08 16.54 12.53
C GLU A 246 132.44 15.23 12.04
N ARG A 247 132.97 14.61 10.97
CA ARG A 247 132.51 13.29 10.52
C ARG A 247 132.78 12.17 11.54
N GLY A 248 133.90 12.20 12.26
CA GLY A 248 134.20 11.26 13.34
C GLY A 248 133.14 11.34 14.43
N THR A 249 132.88 12.56 14.91
CA THR A 249 131.87 12.84 15.94
C THR A 249 130.45 12.46 15.52
N TRP A 250 130.08 12.66 14.25
CA TRP A 250 128.79 12.20 13.72
C TRP A 250 128.69 10.66 13.65
N GLY A 251 129.78 9.97 13.32
CA GLY A 251 129.86 8.51 13.34
C GLY A 251 129.68 7.95 14.75
N GLU A 252 130.33 8.58 15.73
CA GLU A 252 130.24 8.22 17.16
C GLU A 252 128.83 8.48 17.71
N TYR A 253 128.19 9.60 17.34
CA TYR A 253 126.80 9.87 17.71
C TYR A 253 125.84 8.83 17.13
N GLN A 254 126.03 8.46 15.85
CA GLN A 254 125.23 7.41 15.22
C GLN A 254 125.47 6.04 15.87
N LEU A 255 126.72 5.70 16.20
CA LEU A 255 127.05 4.49 16.94
C LEU A 255 126.31 4.46 18.29
N GLY A 256 126.29 5.58 19.02
CA GLY A 256 125.53 5.71 20.26
C GLY A 256 124.03 5.46 20.09
N GLY A 257 123.43 6.00 19.03
CA GLY A 257 122.03 5.74 18.68
C GLY A 257 121.76 4.26 18.38
N ILE A 258 122.59 3.63 17.54
CA ILE A 258 122.45 2.21 17.20
C ILE A 258 122.65 1.31 18.43
N LEU A 259 123.64 1.62 19.27
CA LEU A 259 123.85 0.87 20.52
C LEU A 259 122.67 1.03 21.48
N ALA A 260 122.06 2.22 21.57
CA ALA A 260 120.87 2.44 22.39
C ALA A 260 119.61 1.72 21.85
N ASP A 261 119.46 1.62 20.53
CA ASP A 261 118.33 0.93 19.90
C ASP A 261 118.45 -0.60 20.02
N ILE A 262 119.67 -1.15 19.97
CA ILE A 262 119.91 -2.60 19.94
C ILE A 262 120.20 -3.18 21.34
N LEU A 263 120.95 -2.45 22.18
CA LEU A 263 121.40 -2.93 23.50
C LEU A 263 120.77 -2.11 24.62
N THR A 264 120.55 -2.76 25.77
CA THR A 264 120.07 -2.04 26.95
C THR A 264 121.18 -1.20 27.59
N PRO A 265 120.87 -0.05 28.23
CA PRO A 265 121.88 0.87 28.77
C PRO A 265 122.87 0.25 29.78
N GLU A 266 122.54 -0.88 30.39
CA GLU A 266 123.42 -1.58 31.34
C GLU A 266 124.47 -2.47 30.66
N GLN A 267 124.26 -2.79 29.37
CA GLN A 267 125.09 -3.72 28.59
C GLN A 267 126.23 -3.01 27.85
N TYR A 268 126.18 -1.69 27.70
CA TYR A 268 127.27 -0.90 27.14
C TYR A 268 127.53 0.31 28.04
N ALA A 269 128.73 0.86 27.96
CA ALA A 269 129.11 2.06 28.69
C ALA A 269 129.87 3.01 27.78
N GLN A 270 129.70 4.31 28.02
CA GLN A 270 130.36 5.36 27.27
C GLN A 270 131.60 5.87 28.04
N ASN A 271 132.63 6.31 27.31
CA ASN A 271 133.87 6.88 27.86
C ASN A 271 134.57 5.97 28.88
N VAL A 272 134.79 4.71 28.51
CA VAL A 272 135.36 3.68 29.40
C VAL A 272 136.87 3.62 29.25
N ALA A 273 137.60 3.74 30.36
CA ALA A 273 139.04 3.46 30.42
C ALA A 273 139.27 1.94 30.52
N THR A 274 139.91 1.34 29.51
CA THR A 274 140.26 -0.08 29.53
C THR A 274 141.55 -0.34 30.34
N LYS A 275 141.81 -1.61 30.71
CA LYS A 275 142.74 -2.05 31.78
C LYS A 275 144.09 -1.29 31.80
N ASP A 276 144.48 -0.84 32.99
CA ASP A 276 145.63 0.05 33.32
C ASP A 276 145.49 1.55 32.95
N GLY A 277 144.29 2.00 32.57
CA GLY A 277 143.84 3.38 32.77
C GLY A 277 144.50 4.45 31.90
N ARG A 278 145.16 4.06 30.79
CA ARG A 278 145.84 5.02 29.90
C ARG A 278 145.08 5.42 28.65
N GLU A 279 144.05 4.67 28.23
CA GLU A 279 143.27 4.99 27.02
C GLU A 279 141.77 4.85 27.28
N THR A 280 141.02 5.92 27.00
CA THR A 280 139.56 5.97 27.10
C THR A 280 138.94 5.81 25.71
N VAL A 281 138.02 4.86 25.57
CA VAL A 281 137.23 4.69 24.35
C VAL A 281 135.82 5.24 24.55
N GLU A 282 135.24 5.79 23.49
CA GLU A 282 133.94 6.46 23.59
C GLU A 282 132.79 5.51 23.86
N PHE A 283 132.83 4.29 23.32
CA PHE A 283 131.83 3.24 23.58
C PHE A 283 132.49 1.87 23.77
N ALA A 284 132.09 1.14 24.81
CA ALA A 284 132.51 -0.23 25.07
C ALA A 284 131.34 -1.10 25.56
N VAL A 285 131.29 -2.36 25.12
CA VAL A 285 130.24 -3.31 25.51
C VAL A 285 130.73 -4.20 26.66
N LYS A 286 129.85 -4.43 27.63
CA LYS A 286 130.09 -5.22 28.85
C LYS A 286 129.84 -6.69 28.60
N LEU A 287 130.87 -7.53 28.71
CA LEU A 287 130.74 -8.99 28.59
C LEU A 287 130.90 -9.66 29.97
N PRO A 288 130.05 -10.65 30.33
CA PRO A 288 130.17 -11.37 31.60
C PRO A 288 131.46 -12.21 31.62
N GLY A 289 132.25 -12.06 32.69
CA GLY A 289 133.55 -12.72 32.86
C GLY A 289 133.45 -14.23 33.08
N ARG A 290 134.60 -14.92 32.93
CA ARG A 290 134.75 -16.38 32.80
C ARG A 290 134.26 -17.23 33.99
N THR A 291 133.78 -16.63 35.08
CA THR A 291 133.31 -17.33 36.30
C THR A 291 131.87 -16.99 36.69
N GLY A 292 131.04 -16.53 35.73
CA GLY A 292 129.58 -16.37 35.92
C GLY A 292 129.14 -15.32 36.95
N ASP A 293 130.08 -14.71 37.65
CA ASP A 293 129.84 -13.71 38.68
C ASP A 293 130.02 -12.31 38.08
N HIS A 294 128.98 -11.47 38.16
CA HIS A 294 128.92 -10.14 37.53
C HIS A 294 129.89 -9.10 38.13
N ALA A 295 130.67 -9.49 39.14
CA ALA A 295 131.54 -8.62 39.92
C ALA A 295 132.85 -8.23 39.20
N GLN A 296 133.29 -8.95 38.16
CA GLN A 296 134.45 -8.56 37.33
C GLN A 296 134.16 -8.68 35.82
N PRO A 297 133.50 -7.67 35.22
CA PRO A 297 133.18 -7.65 33.80
C PRO A 297 134.41 -7.36 32.91
N VAL A 298 134.42 -7.93 31.70
CA VAL A 298 135.44 -7.64 30.66
C VAL A 298 134.83 -6.65 29.65
N TRP A 299 135.55 -5.55 29.39
CA TRP A 299 135.11 -4.50 28.47
C TRP A 299 135.70 -4.73 27.07
N LEU A 300 134.83 -4.71 26.05
CA LEU A 300 135.23 -4.76 24.64
C LEU A 300 135.00 -3.39 23.98
N PRO A 301 136.07 -2.66 23.59
CA PRO A 301 135.92 -1.36 22.92
C PRO A 301 135.39 -1.52 21.50
N ILE A 302 134.52 -0.59 21.06
CA ILE A 302 133.97 -0.54 19.69
C ILE A 302 134.35 0.80 19.06
N ASP A 303 134.90 0.75 17.85
CA ASP A 303 135.18 1.92 17.02
C ASP A 303 134.20 1.99 15.84
N SER A 304 133.68 3.18 15.55
CA SER A 304 132.82 3.41 14.39
C SER A 304 133.50 4.28 13.35
N LYS A 305 133.61 3.77 12.13
CA LYS A 305 134.09 4.55 10.98
C LYS A 305 132.96 4.73 9.97
N PHE A 306 132.59 5.98 9.69
CA PHE A 306 131.54 6.34 8.74
C PHE A 306 132.00 6.09 7.28
N PRO A 307 131.40 5.14 6.53
CA PRO A 307 131.78 4.89 5.15
C PRO A 307 131.06 5.85 4.18
N LYS A 308 131.83 6.70 3.48
CA LYS A 308 131.29 7.70 2.52
C LYS A 308 130.59 7.06 1.30
N GLU A 309 130.99 5.87 0.90
CA GLU A 309 130.56 5.25 -0.36
C GLU A 309 129.10 4.76 -0.35
N SER A 310 128.45 4.67 0.81
CA SER A 310 127.04 4.22 0.92
C SER A 310 126.02 5.36 0.98
N TYR A 311 126.44 6.63 1.15
CA TYR A 311 125.53 7.78 1.28
C TYR A 311 125.43 8.63 0.00
N GLU A 312 126.40 8.53 -0.93
CA GLU A 312 126.35 9.21 -2.25
C GLU A 312 125.77 8.33 -3.36
N ARG A 313 125.01 7.27 -3.01
CA ARG A 313 124.32 6.40 -3.97
C ARG A 313 122.81 6.61 -3.95
#